data_AF-A0A2E7V375-F1
#
_entry.id   AF-A0A2E7V375-F1
#
_cell.length_a   1.000
_cell.length_b   1.000
_cell.length_c   1.000
_cell.angle_alpha   90.00
_cell.angle_beta   90.00
_cell.angle_gamma   90.00
#
_symmetry.space_group_name_H-M   'P 1'
#
loop_
_entity.id
_entity.type
_entity.pdbx_description
1 polymer ?
#
loop_
_entity_poly.entity_id
_entity_poly.type
_entity_poly.pdbx_seq_one_letter_code
_entity_poly.pdbx_strand_id
1 'polypeptide(L)'
;MSEEQQAQGTTKGRTIIAWVVAPLVCIAFFPTFLLMVIGMAPSIVAYIVDVRPGKVTARAIGYLNFAGCLPYAFNLWTGKNTITGVIELVFDPSALMIMYSSAAAGWMLVFLMSPIMSAYLVVRHEAKRHAIASRQESLVKEWGPEVRGRHLPASSKQQPAVANIKDDETIDSVASKESE
;
A
#
# COMPACT_ATOMS: atom_id res chain seq x y z
N MET A 1 -12.69 48.45 -27.49
CA MET A 1 -13.03 48.44 -26.05
C MET A 1 -14.01 47.31 -25.69
N SER A 2 -14.08 46.25 -26.51
CA SER A 2 -15.18 45.26 -26.48
C SER A 2 -14.71 43.83 -26.16
N GLU A 3 -13.42 43.52 -26.35
CA GLU A 3 -12.86 42.17 -26.18
C GLU A 3 -12.41 41.90 -24.73
N GLU A 4 -11.89 42.90 -24.01
CA GLU A 4 -11.47 42.73 -22.61
C GLU A 4 -12.65 42.55 -21.64
N GLN A 5 -13.84 43.07 -21.96
CA GLN A 5 -15.04 42.89 -21.13
C GLN A 5 -15.66 41.50 -21.29
N GLN A 6 -15.53 40.86 -22.46
CA GLN A 6 -16.06 39.50 -22.70
C GLN A 6 -15.22 38.42 -22.00
N ALA A 7 -13.89 38.58 -21.94
CA ALA A 7 -13.01 37.64 -21.23
C ALA A 7 -13.22 37.67 -19.71
N GLN A 8 -13.41 38.85 -19.12
CA GLN A 8 -13.63 38.99 -17.67
C GLN A 8 -14.98 38.42 -17.19
N GLY A 9 -16.05 38.52 -18.00
CA GLY A 9 -17.40 38.06 -17.64
C GLY A 9 -17.50 36.54 -17.44
N THR A 10 -16.77 35.76 -18.25
CA THR A 10 -16.77 34.29 -18.16
C THR A 10 -16.03 33.79 -16.92
N THR A 11 -14.89 34.41 -16.57
CA THR A 11 -14.12 34.07 -15.36
C THR A 11 -14.84 34.46 -14.07
N LYS A 12 -15.43 35.67 -14.01
CA LYS A 12 -16.16 36.15 -12.82
C LYS A 12 -17.44 35.35 -12.59
N GLY A 13 -18.19 35.04 -13.65
CA GLY A 13 -19.36 34.16 -13.58
C GLY A 13 -19.00 32.76 -13.09
N ARG A 14 -17.93 32.14 -13.63
CA ARG A 14 -17.47 30.82 -13.19
C ARG A 14 -17.00 30.81 -11.73
N THR A 15 -16.34 31.87 -11.27
CA THR A 15 -15.97 31.99 -9.85
C THR A 15 -17.18 32.17 -8.94
N ILE A 16 -18.19 32.95 -9.33
CA ILE A 16 -19.41 33.15 -8.53
C ILE A 16 -20.22 31.85 -8.46
N ILE A 17 -20.37 31.14 -9.59
CA ILE A 17 -20.98 29.81 -9.62
C ILE A 17 -20.20 28.86 -8.72
N ALA A 18 -18.86 28.86 -8.78
CA ALA A 18 -18.05 28.04 -7.88
C ALA A 18 -18.27 28.37 -6.40
N TRP A 19 -18.37 29.65 -6.03
CA TRP A 19 -18.61 30.09 -4.65
C TRP A 19 -20.00 29.73 -4.10
N VAL A 20 -21.02 29.60 -4.96
CA VAL A 20 -22.38 29.20 -4.55
C VAL A 20 -22.56 27.69 -4.59
N VAL A 21 -22.00 27.03 -5.61
CA VAL A 21 -22.11 25.58 -5.78
C VAL A 21 -21.23 24.84 -4.78
N ALA A 22 -20.03 25.34 -4.46
CA ALA A 22 -19.12 24.70 -3.50
C ALA A 22 -19.75 24.43 -2.11
N PRO A 23 -20.37 25.41 -1.42
CA PRO A 23 -20.98 25.14 -0.10
C PRO A 23 -22.17 24.19 -0.20
N LEU A 24 -22.96 24.27 -1.28
CA LEU A 24 -24.10 23.39 -1.50
C LEU A 24 -23.67 21.93 -1.66
N VAL A 25 -22.58 21.71 -2.43
CA VAL A 25 -21.94 20.41 -2.56
C VAL A 25 -21.35 19.96 -1.23
N CYS A 26 -20.64 20.82 -0.49
CA CYS A 26 -20.09 20.45 0.82
C CYS A 26 -21.16 19.97 1.81
N ILE A 27 -22.31 20.63 1.87
CA ILE A 27 -23.42 20.24 2.76
C ILE A 27 -24.00 18.89 2.33
N ALA A 28 -24.22 18.67 1.04
CA ALA A 28 -24.76 17.42 0.52
C ALA A 28 -23.83 16.21 0.74
N PHE A 29 -22.51 16.41 0.60
CA PHE A 29 -21.50 15.35 0.73
C PHE A 29 -20.98 15.16 2.16
N PHE A 30 -21.38 16.01 3.11
CA PHE A 30 -20.94 15.91 4.51
C PHE A 30 -21.21 14.53 5.15
N PRO A 31 -22.40 13.92 5.01
CA PRO A 31 -22.66 12.59 5.56
C PRO A 31 -21.76 11.50 4.94
N THR A 32 -21.52 11.59 3.63
CA THR A 32 -20.63 10.66 2.91
C THR A 32 -19.19 10.78 3.39
N PHE A 33 -18.71 12.01 3.64
CA PHE A 33 -17.39 12.25 4.19
C PHE A 33 -17.24 11.63 5.59
N LEU A 34 -18.24 11.81 6.47
CA LEU A 34 -18.23 11.24 7.81
C LEU A 34 -18.17 9.71 7.79
N LEU A 35 -19.00 9.08 6.95
CA LEU A 35 -18.98 7.63 6.71
C LEU A 35 -17.59 7.18 6.26
N MET A 36 -16.99 7.90 5.32
CA MET A 36 -15.70 7.55 4.75
C MET A 36 -14.56 7.68 5.76
N VAL A 37 -14.58 8.68 6.65
CA VAL A 37 -13.57 8.80 7.71
C VAL A 37 -13.62 7.60 8.65
N ILE A 38 -14.81 7.15 9.04
CA ILE A 38 -14.99 6.00 9.94
C ILE A 38 -14.62 4.71 9.22
N GLY A 39 -15.12 4.51 8.00
CA GLY A 39 -14.84 3.32 7.21
C GLY A 39 -13.39 3.19 6.74
N MET A 40 -12.69 4.30 6.59
CA MET A 40 -11.27 4.33 6.24
C MET A 40 -10.31 4.23 7.43
N ALA A 41 -10.81 4.05 8.66
CA ALA A 41 -9.97 3.81 9.84
C ALA A 41 -8.89 2.72 9.63
N PRO A 42 -9.19 1.51 9.11
CA PRO A 42 -8.16 0.48 8.92
C PRO A 42 -7.11 0.84 7.85
N SER A 43 -7.45 1.65 6.84
CA SER A 43 -6.46 2.15 5.88
C SER A 43 -5.50 3.18 6.48
N ILE A 44 -5.94 3.95 7.47
CA ILE A 44 -5.06 4.85 8.23
C ILE A 44 -4.05 4.02 9.03
N VAL A 45 -4.50 2.94 9.67
CA VAL A 45 -3.61 1.99 10.35
C VAL A 45 -2.59 1.40 9.37
N ALA A 46 -3.02 0.95 8.20
CA ALA A 46 -2.10 0.43 7.17
C ALA A 46 -1.07 1.47 6.72
N TYR A 47 -1.45 2.74 6.62
CA TYR A 47 -0.54 3.83 6.26
C TYR A 47 0.53 4.12 7.32
N ILE A 48 0.22 3.90 8.59
CA ILE A 48 1.17 4.03 9.71
C ILE A 48 2.12 2.83 9.75
N VAL A 49 1.60 1.62 9.50
CA VAL A 49 2.41 0.37 9.53
C VAL A 49 3.36 0.25 8.34
N ASP A 50 3.05 0.87 7.19
CA ASP A 50 3.90 0.77 5.99
C ASP A 50 5.16 1.65 6.07
N VAL A 51 6.28 1.03 6.43
CA VAL A 51 7.62 1.65 6.56
C VAL A 51 8.33 1.81 5.19
N ARG A 52 7.78 1.27 4.09
CA ARG A 52 8.48 1.21 2.80
C ARG A 52 8.45 2.59 2.08
N PRO A 53 9.54 3.01 1.41
CA PRO A 53 9.67 4.35 0.81
C PRO A 53 8.73 4.68 -0.37
N GLY A 54 7.79 3.81 -0.72
CA GLY A 54 6.76 4.06 -1.75
C GLY A 54 5.31 3.92 -1.26
N LYS A 55 5.12 3.52 0.01
CA LYS A 55 3.82 3.22 0.64
C LYS A 55 2.85 2.43 -0.25
N VAL A 56 3.38 1.49 -1.04
CA VAL A 56 2.62 0.73 -2.05
C VAL A 56 1.61 -0.20 -1.39
N THR A 57 1.95 -0.74 -0.22
CA THR A 57 1.07 -1.58 0.59
C THR A 57 -0.09 -0.75 1.13
N ALA A 58 0.21 0.42 1.72
CA ALA A 58 -0.83 1.32 2.22
C ALA A 58 -1.78 1.81 1.12
N ARG A 59 -1.26 2.10 -0.08
CA ARG A 59 -2.08 2.50 -1.24
C ARG A 59 -3.01 1.38 -1.70
N ALA A 60 -2.49 0.16 -1.86
CA ALA A 60 -3.31 -0.99 -2.26
C ALA A 60 -4.45 -1.26 -1.27
N ILE A 61 -4.15 -1.27 0.03
CA ILE A 61 -5.14 -1.45 1.10
C ILE A 61 -6.14 -0.29 1.10
N GLY A 62 -5.66 0.95 0.92
CA GLY A 62 -6.52 2.14 0.84
C GLY A 62 -7.53 2.08 -0.29
N TYR A 63 -7.11 1.72 -1.50
CA TYR A 63 -8.02 1.58 -2.64
C TYR A 63 -9.03 0.46 -2.45
N LEU A 64 -8.60 -0.68 -1.90
CA LEU A 64 -9.50 -1.81 -1.68
C LEU A 64 -10.52 -1.53 -0.56
N ASN A 65 -10.07 -0.88 0.51
CA ASN A 65 -10.95 -0.43 1.59
C ASN A 65 -11.97 0.61 1.10
N PHE A 66 -11.51 1.53 0.24
CA PHE A 66 -12.40 2.51 -0.40
C PHE A 66 -13.47 1.81 -1.26
N ALA A 67 -13.09 0.79 -2.04
CA ALA A 67 -14.05 0.03 -2.84
C ALA A 67 -15.11 -0.67 -1.96
N GLY A 68 -14.74 -1.16 -0.77
CA GLY A 68 -15.69 -1.71 0.20
C GLY A 68 -16.64 -0.68 0.82
N CYS A 69 -16.23 0.60 0.88
CA CYS A 69 -17.07 1.69 1.37
C CYS A 69 -18.08 2.19 0.31
N LEU A 70 -17.81 1.98 -0.99
CA LEU A 70 -18.66 2.45 -2.09
C LEU A 70 -20.12 1.96 -2.04
N PRO A 71 -20.45 0.66 -1.84
CA PRO A 71 -21.84 0.22 -1.80
C PRO A 71 -22.64 0.90 -0.68
N TYR A 72 -21.98 1.20 0.44
CA TYR A 72 -22.55 1.91 1.58
C TYR A 72 -22.74 3.40 1.31
N ALA A 73 -21.79 4.02 0.61
CA ALA A 73 -21.94 5.38 0.12
C ALA A 73 -23.11 5.49 -0.88
N PHE A 74 -23.26 4.53 -1.79
CA PHE A 74 -24.41 4.46 -2.69
C PHE A 74 -25.74 4.31 -1.94
N ASN A 75 -25.80 3.41 -0.96
CA ASN A 75 -27.01 3.23 -0.15
C ASN A 75 -27.41 4.51 0.61
N LEU A 76 -26.41 5.27 1.08
CA LEU A 76 -26.65 6.57 1.71
C LEU A 76 -27.21 7.60 0.71
N TRP A 77 -26.70 7.59 -0.54
CA TRP A 77 -27.16 8.50 -1.60
C TRP A 77 -28.58 8.22 -2.09
N THR A 78 -28.98 6.96 -2.25
CA THR A 78 -30.35 6.59 -2.63
C THR A 78 -31.33 6.57 -1.45
N GLY A 79 -30.81 6.47 -0.23
CA GLY A 79 -31.60 6.47 1.00
C GLY A 79 -31.72 7.85 1.66
N LYS A 80 -31.67 7.84 2.99
CA LYS A 80 -31.68 9.06 3.80
C LYS A 80 -30.25 9.62 3.85
N ASN A 81 -29.96 10.65 3.06
CA ASN A 81 -28.72 11.44 3.13
C ASN A 81 -28.68 12.32 4.40
N THR A 82 -28.81 11.69 5.57
CA THR A 82 -28.83 12.34 6.87
C THR A 82 -27.74 11.78 7.76
N ILE A 83 -27.34 12.56 8.77
CA ILE A 83 -26.36 12.13 9.78
C ILE A 83 -26.87 10.89 10.52
N THR A 84 -28.18 10.80 10.78
CA THR A 84 -28.81 9.63 11.41
C THR A 84 -28.62 8.36 10.59
N GLY A 85 -28.73 8.43 9.25
CA GLY A 85 -28.50 7.27 8.38
C GLY A 85 -27.05 6.78 8.42
N VAL A 86 -26.08 7.69 8.55
CA VAL A 86 -24.67 7.33 8.74
C VAL A 86 -24.49 6.59 10.07
N ILE A 87 -25.05 7.11 11.16
CA ILE A 87 -24.96 6.51 12.49
C ILE A 87 -25.57 5.11 12.49
N GLU A 88 -26.77 4.94 11.93
CA GLU A 88 -27.42 3.62 11.81
C GLU A 88 -26.52 2.62 11.07
N LEU A 89 -25.88 3.05 9.98
CA LEU A 89 -25.02 2.20 9.18
C LEU A 89 -23.70 1.86 9.85
N VAL A 90 -23.10 2.80 10.58
CA VAL A 90 -21.87 2.56 11.35
C VAL A 90 -22.12 1.63 12.54
N PHE A 91 -23.31 1.67 13.15
CA PHE A 91 -23.67 0.76 14.24
C PHE A 91 -24.21 -0.59 13.78
N ASP A 92 -24.46 -0.78 12.47
CA ASP A 92 -24.83 -2.08 11.92
C ASP A 92 -23.62 -3.02 11.86
N PRO A 93 -23.63 -4.16 12.58
CA PRO A 93 -22.52 -5.12 12.58
C PRO A 93 -22.23 -5.69 11.20
N SER A 94 -23.27 -5.84 10.35
CA SER A 94 -23.12 -6.41 9.01
C SER A 94 -22.38 -5.45 8.08
N ALA A 95 -22.66 -4.15 8.19
CA ALA A 95 -22.00 -3.11 7.42
C ALA A 95 -20.51 -3.00 7.77
N LEU A 96 -20.19 -3.00 9.06
CA LEU A 96 -18.81 -2.97 9.54
C LEU A 96 -18.02 -4.20 9.10
N MET A 97 -18.61 -5.40 9.16
CA MET A 97 -17.92 -6.62 8.73
C MET A 97 -17.53 -6.56 7.25
N ILE A 98 -18.44 -6.16 6.37
CA ILE A 98 -18.13 -6.07 4.93
C ILE A 98 -17.08 -4.97 4.69
N MET A 99 -17.25 -3.80 5.29
CA MET A 99 -16.32 -2.69 5.15
C MET A 99 -14.91 -3.07 5.60
N TYR A 100 -14.76 -3.65 6.78
CA TYR A 100 -13.45 -4.05 7.30
C TYR A 100 -12.90 -5.32 6.63
N SER A 101 -13.76 -6.20 6.11
CA SER A 101 -13.32 -7.34 5.31
C SER A 101 -12.57 -6.89 4.05
N SER A 102 -12.96 -5.77 3.45
CA SER A 102 -12.29 -5.23 2.28
C SER A 102 -10.88 -4.72 2.61
N ALA A 103 -10.68 -4.14 3.80
CA ALA A 103 -9.35 -3.80 4.30
C ALA A 103 -8.51 -5.05 4.63
N ALA A 104 -9.12 -6.06 5.24
CA ALA A 104 -8.47 -7.34 5.54
C ALA A 104 -8.05 -8.07 4.24
N ALA A 105 -8.87 -8.02 3.19
CA ALA A 105 -8.52 -8.53 1.87
C ALA A 105 -7.30 -7.79 1.28
N GLY A 106 -7.15 -6.51 1.58
CA GLY A 106 -5.99 -5.72 1.16
C GLY A 106 -4.71 -6.22 1.81
N TRP A 107 -4.78 -6.50 3.11
CA TRP A 107 -3.70 -7.16 3.84
C TRP A 107 -3.39 -8.55 3.29
N MET A 108 -4.41 -9.35 3.00
CA MET A 108 -4.26 -10.67 2.38
C MET A 108 -3.50 -10.59 1.05
N LEU A 109 -3.82 -9.59 0.21
CA LEU A 109 -3.14 -9.36 -1.07
C LEU A 109 -1.65 -9.04 -0.87
N VAL A 110 -1.32 -8.25 0.14
CA VAL A 110 0.07 -7.89 0.47
C VAL A 110 0.87 -9.10 0.96
N PHE A 111 0.25 -9.94 1.78
CA PHE A 111 0.84 -11.21 2.21
C PHE A 111 1.07 -12.15 1.02
N LEU A 112 0.12 -12.21 0.08
CA LEU A 112 0.25 -13.04 -1.11
C LEU A 112 1.33 -12.53 -2.08
N MET A 113 1.48 -11.21 -2.21
CA MET A 113 2.45 -10.63 -3.14
C MET A 113 3.90 -10.71 -2.64
N SER A 114 4.10 -10.77 -1.32
CA SER A 114 5.43 -10.88 -0.70
C SER A 114 6.25 -12.11 -1.17
N PRO A 115 5.74 -13.36 -1.12
CA PRO A 115 6.47 -14.54 -1.60
C PRO A 115 6.70 -14.52 -3.12
N ILE A 116 5.73 -14.00 -3.89
CA ILE A 116 5.84 -13.89 -5.35
C ILE A 116 7.02 -12.97 -5.71
N MET A 117 7.13 -11.82 -5.04
CA MET A 117 8.22 -10.89 -5.30
C MET A 117 9.58 -11.49 -4.91
N SER A 118 9.66 -12.22 -3.80
CA SER A 118 10.92 -12.90 -3.44
C SER A 118 11.33 -13.95 -4.46
N ALA A 119 10.38 -14.76 -4.95
CA ALA A 119 10.67 -15.77 -5.98
C ALA A 119 11.10 -15.13 -7.30
N TYR A 120 10.41 -14.07 -7.73
CA TYR A 120 10.76 -13.31 -8.94
C TYR A 120 12.18 -12.73 -8.85
N LEU A 121 12.54 -12.15 -7.70
CA LEU A 121 13.88 -11.61 -7.50
C LEU A 121 14.95 -12.69 -7.60
N VAL A 122 14.75 -13.86 -6.99
CA VAL A 122 15.71 -14.99 -7.07
C VAL A 122 15.96 -15.40 -8.53
N VAL A 123 14.89 -15.66 -9.29
CA VAL A 123 14.99 -16.04 -10.71
C VAL A 123 15.72 -14.97 -11.52
N ARG A 124 15.41 -13.69 -11.29
CA ARG A 124 16.07 -12.58 -11.99
C ARG A 124 17.55 -12.48 -11.63
N HIS A 125 17.91 -12.72 -10.38
CA HIS A 125 19.30 -12.70 -9.93
C HIS A 125 20.10 -13.85 -10.54
N GLU A 126 19.54 -15.04 -10.62
CA GLU A 126 20.15 -16.20 -11.28
C GLU A 126 20.38 -15.95 -12.77
N ALA A 127 19.36 -15.47 -13.50
CA ALA A 127 19.47 -15.15 -14.92
C ALA A 127 20.58 -14.10 -15.19
N LYS A 128 20.66 -13.06 -14.34
CA LYS A 128 21.74 -12.06 -14.43
C LYS A 128 23.11 -12.64 -14.13
N ARG A 129 23.24 -13.52 -13.12
CA ARG A 129 24.50 -14.19 -12.80
C ARG A 129 25.00 -15.02 -13.97
N HIS A 130 24.12 -15.82 -14.59
CA HIS A 130 24.48 -16.61 -15.77
C HIS A 130 24.91 -15.74 -16.95
N ALA A 131 24.18 -14.66 -17.23
CA ALA A 131 24.54 -13.74 -18.32
C ALA A 131 25.90 -13.07 -18.10
N ILE A 132 26.22 -12.68 -16.86
CA ILE A 132 27.53 -12.09 -16.52
C ILE A 132 28.63 -13.15 -16.59
N ALA A 133 28.42 -14.33 -16.02
CA ALA A 133 29.40 -15.42 -16.04
C ALA A 133 29.77 -15.85 -17.47
N SER A 134 28.78 -15.98 -18.35
CA SER A 134 29.00 -16.30 -19.77
C SER A 134 29.83 -15.22 -20.48
N ARG A 135 29.58 -13.93 -20.19
CA ARG A 135 30.40 -12.83 -20.73
C ARG A 135 31.82 -12.83 -20.17
N GLN A 136 31.99 -13.17 -18.90
CA GLN A 136 33.33 -13.30 -18.30
C GLN A 136 34.12 -14.45 -18.94
N GLU A 137 33.46 -15.57 -19.23
CA GLU A 137 34.08 -16.71 -19.91
C GLU A 137 34.50 -16.37 -21.35
N SER A 138 33.66 -15.67 -22.11
CA SER A 138 34.02 -15.25 -23.47
C SER A 138 35.20 -14.28 -23.48
N LEU A 139 35.23 -13.32 -22.54
CA LEU A 139 36.33 -12.37 -22.40
C LEU A 139 37.64 -13.07 -22.03
N VAL A 140 37.61 -14.06 -21.13
CA VAL A 140 38.80 -14.85 -20.78
C VAL A 140 39.29 -15.69 -21.96
N LYS A 141 38.38 -16.19 -22.80
CA LYS A 141 38.75 -16.94 -24.01
C LYS A 141 39.44 -16.05 -25.05
N GLU A 142 38.97 -14.82 -25.23
CA GLU A 142 39.50 -13.88 -26.23
C GLU A 142 40.79 -13.19 -25.77
N TRP A 143 40.88 -12.81 -24.49
CA TRP A 143 41.93 -11.93 -23.97
C TRP A 143 42.87 -12.61 -22.99
N GLY A 144 42.69 -13.91 -22.74
CA GLY A 144 43.50 -14.67 -21.80
C GLY A 144 43.06 -14.51 -20.33
N PRO A 145 43.61 -15.34 -19.43
CA PRO A 145 43.22 -15.40 -18.01
C PRO A 145 43.59 -14.15 -17.21
N GLU A 146 44.45 -13.29 -17.74
CA GLU A 146 44.92 -12.05 -17.12
C GLU A 146 43.85 -10.95 -16.98
N VAL A 147 42.75 -11.02 -17.75
CA VAL A 147 41.62 -10.09 -17.67
C VAL A 147 40.64 -10.42 -16.52
N ARG A 148 40.74 -11.61 -15.93
CA ARG A 148 39.97 -11.98 -14.72
C ARG A 148 40.55 -11.19 -13.55
N GLY A 149 40.04 -9.98 -13.34
CA GLY A 149 40.64 -8.99 -12.45
C GLY A 149 40.99 -9.55 -11.06
N ARG A 150 42.12 -9.08 -10.52
CA ARG A 150 42.76 -9.51 -9.26
C ARG A 150 41.98 -9.08 -8.01
N HIS A 151 40.68 -9.34 -7.95
CA HIS A 151 39.84 -9.03 -6.79
C HIS A 151 39.25 -10.31 -6.19
N LEU A 152 39.94 -10.73 -5.11
CA LEU A 152 39.46 -11.34 -3.87
C LEU A 152 38.84 -12.77 -3.93
N PRO A 153 39.19 -13.62 -2.95
CA PRO A 153 38.70 -14.99 -2.86
C PRO A 153 37.19 -15.02 -2.86
N ALA A 154 36.63 -16.04 -3.54
CA ALA A 154 35.22 -16.35 -3.55
C ALA A 154 34.65 -16.20 -2.14
N SER A 155 33.73 -15.24 -1.98
CA SER A 155 32.83 -15.22 -0.83
C SER A 155 31.99 -16.50 -0.91
N SER A 156 32.52 -17.55 -0.31
CA SER A 156 31.82 -18.78 0.00
C SER A 156 30.50 -18.42 0.70
N LYS A 157 29.39 -18.98 0.19
CA LYS A 157 28.02 -18.91 0.71
C LYS A 157 27.33 -17.55 0.67
N GLN A 158 26.78 -17.22 -0.50
CA GLN A 158 25.37 -16.82 -0.53
C GLN A 158 24.51 -18.09 -0.53
N GLN A 159 24.42 -18.70 0.65
CA GLN A 159 23.41 -19.68 0.99
C GLN A 159 22.06 -18.93 1.05
N PRO A 160 20.95 -19.46 0.52
CA PRO A 160 19.63 -18.89 0.77
C PRO A 160 19.39 -18.88 2.29
N ALA A 161 19.23 -17.70 2.87
CA ALA A 161 18.77 -17.54 4.24
C ALA A 161 17.26 -17.84 4.30
N VAL A 162 16.89 -19.11 4.10
CA VAL A 162 15.58 -19.67 4.41
C VAL A 162 15.82 -20.99 5.13
N ALA A 163 16.30 -20.91 6.37
CA ALA A 163 16.21 -21.98 7.38
C ALA A 163 16.98 -21.52 8.63
N ASN A 164 16.37 -20.67 9.47
CA ASN A 164 16.33 -20.88 10.91
C ASN A 164 15.40 -19.83 11.55
N ILE A 165 14.10 -20.14 11.60
CA ILE A 165 13.21 -19.59 12.63
C ILE A 165 12.95 -20.77 13.54
N LYS A 166 13.80 -20.94 14.55
CA LYS A 166 13.56 -21.74 15.75
C LYS A 166 14.76 -21.54 16.66
N ASP A 167 14.80 -20.40 17.31
CA ASP A 167 15.58 -20.18 18.53
C ASP A 167 14.85 -19.07 19.32
N ASP A 168 13.67 -19.41 19.86
CA ASP A 168 13.04 -18.64 20.96
C ASP A 168 12.67 -19.63 22.05
N GLU A 169 13.71 -20.22 22.66
CA GLU A 169 13.61 -21.01 23.89
C GLU A 169 14.89 -20.81 24.72
N THR A 170 15.34 -19.55 24.86
CA THR A 170 16.47 -19.20 25.76
C THR A 170 16.17 -18.07 26.74
N ILE A 171 14.89 -17.71 26.92
CA ILE A 171 14.46 -16.90 28.06
C ILE A 171 13.89 -17.83 29.13
N ASP A 172 14.72 -18.71 29.70
CA ASP A 172 14.39 -19.45 30.92
C ASP A 172 15.64 -19.86 31.74
N SER A 173 16.86 -19.74 31.20
CA SER A 173 18.09 -20.10 31.92
C SER A 173 18.72 -18.98 32.74
N VAL A 174 18.15 -17.77 32.72
CA VAL A 174 18.63 -16.61 33.51
C VAL A 174 17.80 -16.42 34.78
N ALA A 175 16.60 -17.02 34.89
CA ALA A 175 15.71 -16.84 36.04
C ALA A 175 15.91 -17.86 37.19
N SER A 176 16.72 -18.91 37.01
CA SER A 176 16.94 -19.94 38.06
C SER A 176 18.24 -19.81 38.86
N LYS A 177 18.98 -18.69 38.71
CA LYS A 177 20.24 -18.46 39.43
C LYS A 177 20.23 -17.35 40.50
N GLU A 178 19.05 -16.83 40.85
CA GLU A 178 18.89 -15.86 41.94
C GLU A 178 18.07 -16.37 43.14
N SER A 179 17.81 -17.68 43.26
CA SER A 179 17.00 -18.21 44.37
C SER A 179 17.57 -19.46 45.06
N GLU A 180 18.88 -19.52 45.29
CA GLU A 180 19.49 -20.34 46.35
C GLU A 180 20.58 -19.55 47.09
#